data_AF-A0A520G8F4-F1
#
_entry.id   AF-A0A520G8F4-F1
#
_cell.length_a   1.000
_cell.length_b   1.000
_cell.length_c   1.000
_cell.angle_alpha   90.00
_cell.angle_beta   90.00
_cell.angle_gamma   90.00
#
_symmetry.space_group_name_H-M   'P 1'
#
loop_
_entity.id
_entity.type
_entity.pdbx_description
1 polymer ?
#
loop_
_entity_poly.entity_id
_entity_poly.type
_entity_poly.pdbx_seq_one_letter_code
_entity_poly.pdbx_strand_id
1 'polypeptide(L)'
;MKSDTQLRNDVQAELNWTPEVRTSDVGVIVKDGVVTLTGHLASHAEKYAIERAVQRVQGVKALAVELTVKLPFDNQRTDADIALAAERALQWNV
;
A
#
# COMPACT_ATOMS: atom_id res chain seq x y z
N MET A 1 -22.05 0.85 -17.80
CA MET A 1 -21.43 1.48 -16.61
C MET A 1 -21.25 0.37 -15.59
N LYS A 2 -20.04 0.14 -15.05
CA LYS A 2 -19.84 -0.91 -14.03
C LYS A 2 -20.59 -0.52 -12.75
N SER A 3 -21.22 -1.50 -12.09
CA SER A 3 -21.75 -1.26 -10.75
C SER A 3 -20.62 -1.21 -9.74
N ASP A 4 -20.85 -0.58 -8.59
CA ASP A 4 -19.86 -0.54 -7.50
C ASP A 4 -19.48 -1.95 -7.03
N THR A 5 -20.44 -2.88 -7.02
CA THR A 5 -20.17 -4.29 -6.69
C THR A 5 -19.24 -4.95 -7.71
N GLN A 6 -19.45 -4.71 -9.00
CA GLN A 6 -18.56 -5.22 -10.05
C GLN A 6 -17.17 -4.60 -9.92
N LEU A 7 -17.10 -3.28 -9.73
CA LEU A 7 -15.82 -2.58 -9.56
C LEU A 7 -15.07 -3.07 -8.32
N ARG A 8 -15.76 -3.32 -7.21
CA ARG A 8 -15.17 -3.91 -6.00
C ARG A 8 -14.57 -5.28 -6.28
N ASN A 9 -15.30 -6.14 -7.00
CA ASN A 9 -14.81 -7.48 -7.34
C ASN A 9 -13.59 -7.42 -8.27
N ASP A 10 -13.59 -6.51 -9.25
CA ASP A 10 -12.45 -6.30 -10.15
C ASP A 10 -11.22 -5.82 -9.37
N VAL A 11 -11.40 -4.87 -8.45
CA VAL A 11 -10.32 -4.41 -7.55
C VAL A 11 -9.81 -5.55 -6.68
N GLN A 12 -10.69 -6.35 -6.10
CA GLN A 12 -10.27 -7.49 -5.28
C GLN A 12 -9.49 -8.52 -6.10
N ALA A 13 -9.91 -8.79 -7.34
CA ALA A 13 -9.23 -9.70 -8.25
C ALA A 13 -7.83 -9.17 -8.62
N GLU A 14 -7.71 -7.88 -8.93
CA GLU A 14 -6.44 -7.23 -9.26
C GLU A 14 -5.45 -7.25 -8.08
N LEU A 15 -5.94 -7.02 -6.86
CA LEU A 15 -5.13 -7.11 -5.65
C LEU A 15 -4.67 -8.56 -5.39
N ASN A 16 -5.55 -9.55 -5.55
CA ASN A 16 -5.19 -10.96 -5.41
C ASN A 16 -4.19 -11.43 -6.48
N TRP A 17 -4.19 -10.79 -7.66
CA TRP A 17 -3.24 -11.10 -8.72
C TRP A 17 -1.88 -10.42 -8.53
N THR A 18 -1.77 -9.45 -7.62
CA THR A 18 -0.53 -8.72 -7.35
C THR A 18 0.28 -9.44 -6.26
N PRO A 19 1.39 -10.12 -6.60
CA PRO A 19 2.11 -10.98 -5.65
C PRO A 19 2.79 -10.20 -4.51
N GLU A 20 3.01 -8.89 -4.70
CA GLU A 20 3.59 -7.99 -3.69
C GLU A 20 2.58 -7.60 -2.59
N VAL A 21 1.31 -7.95 -2.74
CA VAL A 21 0.20 -7.51 -1.88
C VAL A 21 -0.36 -8.66 -1.06
N ARG A 22 -0.42 -8.49 0.26
CA ARG A 22 -1.15 -9.40 1.14
C ARG A 22 -2.57 -8.89 1.33
N THR A 23 -3.53 -9.55 0.70
CA THR A 23 -4.94 -9.12 0.70
C THR A 23 -5.69 -9.42 2.00
N SER A 24 -5.10 -10.17 2.94
CA SER A 24 -5.72 -10.56 4.21
C SER A 24 -6.07 -9.39 5.13
N ASP A 25 -5.32 -8.29 5.04
CA ASP A 25 -5.42 -7.16 5.99
C ASP A 25 -5.90 -5.85 5.34
N VAL A 26 -6.39 -5.94 4.09
CA VAL A 26 -6.83 -4.79 3.28
C VAL A 26 -8.32 -4.89 2.99
N GLY A 27 -9.08 -3.96 3.55
CA GLY A 27 -10.48 -3.74 3.23
C GLY A 27 -10.65 -2.87 1.99
N VAL A 28 -11.55 -3.28 1.08
CA VAL A 28 -11.92 -2.54 -0.13
C VAL A 28 -13.38 -2.12 -0.07
N ILE A 29 -13.61 -0.82 -0.09
CA ILE A 29 -14.93 -0.19 -0.16
C ILE A 29 -15.04 0.55 -1.48
N VAL A 30 -16.17 0.41 -2.18
CA VAL A 30 -16.44 1.13 -3.42
C VAL A 30 -17.78 1.83 -3.32
N LYS A 31 -17.80 3.12 -3.65
CA LYS A 31 -19.00 3.94 -3.67
C LYS A 31 -18.94 4.95 -4.82
N ASP A 32 -19.92 4.91 -5.70
CA ASP A 32 -20.06 5.80 -6.87
C ASP A 32 -18.82 5.81 -7.79
N GLY A 33 -18.08 4.70 -7.84
CA GLY A 33 -16.80 4.57 -8.55
C GLY A 33 -15.57 5.10 -7.80
N VAL A 34 -15.72 5.56 -6.57
CA VAL A 34 -14.61 5.91 -5.65
C VAL A 34 -14.23 4.68 -4.86
N VAL A 35 -12.94 4.31 -4.91
CA VAL A 35 -12.40 3.17 -4.15
C VAL A 35 -11.72 3.70 -2.90
N THR A 36 -12.08 3.16 -1.75
CA THR A 36 -11.40 3.43 -0.47
C THR A 36 -10.74 2.15 0.02
N LEU A 37 -9.45 2.25 0.34
CA LEU A 37 -8.65 1.18 0.89
C LEU A 37 -8.36 1.46 2.36
N THR A 38 -8.67 0.49 3.22
CA THR A 38 -8.49 0.61 4.68
C THR A 38 -7.74 -0.60 5.22
N GLY A 39 -6.91 -0.43 6.24
CA GLY A 39 -6.21 -1.55 6.87
C GLY A 39 -4.75 -1.28 7.19
N HIS A 40 -3.99 -2.36 7.35
CA HIS A 40 -2.59 -2.31 7.76
C HIS A 40 -1.70 -3.07 6.78
N LEU A 41 -0.51 -2.52 6.54
CA LEU A 41 0.48 -3.10 5.63
C LEU A 41 1.81 -3.29 6.34
N ALA A 42 2.59 -4.25 5.88
CA ALA A 42 3.90 -4.55 6.48
C ALA A 42 5.03 -3.68 5.90
N SER A 43 4.80 -3.02 4.75
CA SER A 43 5.83 -2.20 4.11
C SER A 43 5.26 -1.06 3.27
N HIS A 44 6.10 -0.04 3.02
CA HIS A 44 5.78 1.03 2.07
C HIS A 44 5.78 0.54 0.61
N ALA A 45 6.58 -0.47 0.28
CA ALA A 45 6.57 -1.07 -1.06
C ALA A 45 5.20 -1.68 -1.37
N GLU A 46 4.65 -2.43 -0.41
CA GLU A 46 3.30 -2.98 -0.50
C GLU A 46 2.23 -1.88 -0.65
N LYS A 47 2.34 -0.78 0.11
CA LYS A 47 1.44 0.37 -0.04
C LYS A 47 1.43 0.90 -1.47
N TYR A 48 2.62 1.10 -2.03
CA TYR A 48 2.77 1.60 -3.39
C TYR A 48 2.26 0.60 -4.44
N ALA A 49 2.52 -0.69 -4.25
CA ALA A 49 2.04 -1.75 -5.14
C ALA A 49 0.51 -1.81 -5.19
N ILE A 50 -0.15 -1.71 -4.03
CA ILE A 50 -1.62 -1.66 -3.92
C ILE A 50 -2.19 -0.46 -4.65
N GLU A 51 -1.63 0.74 -4.43
CA GLU A 51 -2.11 1.96 -5.07
C GLU A 51 -2.05 1.84 -6.59
N ARG A 52 -0.94 1.32 -7.14
CA ARG A 52 -0.81 1.08 -8.57
C ARG A 52 -1.75 0.00 -9.08
N ALA A 53 -1.93 -1.09 -8.32
CA ALA A 53 -2.84 -2.17 -8.69
C ALA A 53 -4.26 -1.62 -8.87
N VAL A 54 -4.78 -0.87 -7.89
CA VAL A 54 -6.13 -0.30 -7.98
C VAL A 54 -6.27 0.70 -9.11
N GLN A 55 -5.26 1.53 -9.36
CA GLN A 55 -5.28 2.49 -10.47
C GLN A 55 -5.32 1.83 -11.86
N ARG A 56 -4.89 0.57 -12.00
CA ARG A 56 -5.01 -0.19 -13.26
C ARG A 56 -6.44 -0.66 -13.55
N VAL A 57 -7.31 -0.69 -12.55
CA VAL A 57 -8.68 -1.20 -12.72
C VAL A 57 -9.54 -0.19 -13.46
N GLN A 58 -10.03 -0.58 -14.63
CA GLN A 58 -10.91 0.25 -15.42
C GLN A 58 -12.25 0.50 -14.70
N GLY A 59 -12.60 1.78 -14.52
CA GLY A 59 -13.83 2.22 -13.88
C GLY A 59 -13.63 2.91 -12.52
N VAL A 60 -12.41 2.85 -11.97
CA VAL A 60 -12.02 3.65 -10.81
C VAL A 60 -11.99 5.14 -11.21
N LYS A 61 -12.77 5.96 -10.51
CA LYS A 61 -12.79 7.42 -10.71
C LYS A 61 -11.85 8.15 -9.75
N ALA A 62 -11.72 7.64 -8.54
CA ALA A 62 -10.84 8.17 -7.51
C ALA A 62 -10.43 7.07 -6.53
N LEU A 63 -9.29 7.26 -5.87
CA LEU A 63 -8.73 6.35 -4.89
C LEU A 63 -8.46 7.11 -3.58
N ALA A 64 -9.07 6.67 -2.49
CA ALA A 64 -8.78 7.11 -1.13
C ALA A 64 -7.99 6.02 -0.41
N VAL A 65 -6.84 6.39 0.17
CA VAL A 65 -5.91 5.46 0.81
C VAL A 65 -5.83 5.76 2.30
N GLU A 66 -6.51 4.96 3.09
CA GLU A 66 -6.50 4.99 4.56
C GLU A 66 -5.73 3.77 5.10
N LEU A 67 -4.56 3.52 4.52
CA LEU A 67 -3.67 2.41 4.87
C LEU A 67 -2.56 2.90 5.81
N THR A 68 -2.38 2.18 6.92
CA THR A 68 -1.30 2.43 7.89
C THR A 68 -0.20 1.39 7.72
N VAL A 69 1.04 1.83 7.53
CA VAL A 69 2.19 0.91 7.46
C VAL A 69 2.67 0.61 8.88
N LYS A 70 2.54 -0.66 9.29
CA LYS A 70 3.08 -1.20 10.53
C LYS A 70 4.27 -2.08 10.20
N LEU A 71 5.46 -1.50 10.30
CA LEU A 71 6.71 -2.22 10.04
C LEU A 71 6.88 -3.35 11.08
N PRO A 72 7.26 -4.57 10.65
CA PRO A 72 7.70 -5.63 11.55
C PRO A 72 8.80 -5.13 12.49
N PHE A 73 8.88 -5.66 13.71
CA PHE A 73 9.87 -5.26 14.72
C PHE A 73 11.30 -5.24 14.16
N ASP A 74 11.67 -6.26 13.37
CA ASP A 74 13.01 -6.39 12.78
C ASP A 74 13.35 -5.30 11.74
N ASN A 75 12.34 -4.59 11.23
CA ASN A 75 12.47 -3.53 10.24
C ASN A 75 12.32 -2.12 10.84
N GLN A 76 12.05 -2.01 12.14
CA GLN A 76 12.01 -0.73 12.82
C GLN A 76 13.43 -0.24 13.07
N ARG A 77 13.68 1.03 12.75
CA ARG A 77 14.92 1.71 13.10
C ARG A 77 14.62 2.84 14.04
N THR A 78 15.39 2.90 15.12
CA THR A 78 15.33 4.03 16.04
C THR A 78 16.06 5.23 15.45
N ASP A 79 15.78 6.42 15.97
CA ASP A 79 16.51 7.64 15.59
C ASP A 79 18.02 7.49 15.82
N ALA A 80 18.43 6.72 16.84
CA ALA A 80 19.83 6.42 17.10
C ALA A 80 20.45 5.57 15.97
N ASP A 81 19.72 4.57 15.45
CA ASP A 81 20.18 3.76 14.32
C ASP A 81 20.32 4.61 13.04
N ILE A 82 19.40 5.54 12.82
CA ILE A 82 19.42 6.46 11.67
C ILE A 82 20.61 7.43 11.79
N ALA A 83 20.82 8.02 12.97
CA ALA A 83 21.93 8.93 13.23
C ALA A 83 23.29 8.24 13.00
N LEU A 84 23.46 7.02 13.53
CA LEU A 84 24.67 6.23 13.35
C LEU A 84 24.91 5.86 11.87
N ALA A 85 23.85 5.53 11.13
CA ALA A 85 23.97 5.25 9.70
C ALA A 85 24.41 6.49 8.90
N ALA A 86 23.88 7.67 9.24
CA ALA A 86 24.27 8.93 8.61
C ALA A 86 25.73 9.31 8.93
N GLU A 87 26.16 9.18 10.19
CA GLU A 87 27.55 9.43 10.59
C GLU A 87 28.53 8.55 9.79
N ARG A 88 28.27 7.24 9.72
CA ARG A 88 29.10 6.29 8.97
C ARG A 88 29.18 6.63 7.48
N ALA A 89 28.06 7.01 6.87
CA ALA A 89 28.03 7.40 5.46
C ALA A 89 28.83 8.68 5.19
N LEU A 90 28.82 9.64 6.12
CA LEU A 90 29.63 10.87 6.01
C LEU A 90 31.12 10.58 6.13
N GLN A 91 31.53 9.71 7.06
CA GLN A 91 32.93 9.33 7.26
C GLN A 91 33.55 8.61 6.05
N TRP A 92 32.76 7.88 5.26
CA TRP A 92 33.22 7.20 4.04
C TRP A 92 33.47 8.13 2.84
N ASN A 93 32.95 9.37 2.88
CA ASN A 93 33.14 10.37 1.82
C ASN A 93 34.26 11.37 2.14
N VAL A 94 35.18 11.02 3.05
CA VAL A 94 36.35 11.82 3.45
C VAL A 94 37.64 11.15 2.97
#